data_AF-A0A847NIC0-F1
#
_entry.id   AF-A0A847NIC0-F1
#
_cell.length_a   1.000
_cell.length_b   1.000
_cell.length_c   1.000
_cell.angle_alpha   90.00
_cell.angle_beta   90.00
_cell.angle_gamma   90.00
#
_symmetry.space_group_name_H-M   'P 1'
#
loop_
_entity.id
_entity.type
_entity.pdbx_description
1 polymer ?
#
loop_
_entity_poly.entity_id
_entity_poly.type
_entity_poly.pdbx_seq_one_letter_code
_entity_poly.pdbx_strand_id
1 'polypeptide(L)' 'MRIIVQKFGGTSLINEERRNHAIKKVENAIKNDLKPVIVVSAIGRKGDPYATDTLINMVKSVGVDPNLR' A
#
# COMPACT_ATOMS: atom_id res chain seq x y z
N MET A 1 -5.42 23.74 -10.11
CA MET A 1 -4.47 22.84 -9.39
C MET A 1 -4.61 21.44 -9.97
N ARG A 2 -3.57 20.84 -10.55
CA ARG A 2 -3.66 19.53 -11.23
C ARG A 2 -3.24 18.40 -10.28
N ILE A 3 -4.23 17.72 -9.69
CA ILE A 3 -3.99 16.59 -8.77
C ILE A 3 -4.05 15.30 -9.56
N ILE A 4 -3.18 14.34 -9.21
CA ILE A 4 -3.29 12.95 -9.67
C ILE A 4 -3.29 12.02 -8.46
N VAL A 5 -4.21 11.07 -8.41
CA VAL A 5 -4.21 10.03 -7.37
C VAL A 5 -3.50 8.80 -7.93
N GLN A 6 -2.45 8.35 -7.25
CA GLN A 6 -1.71 7.15 -7.63
C GLN A 6 -1.83 6.10 -6.51
N LYS A 7 -2.47 4.97 -6.82
CA LYS A 7 -2.64 3.87 -5.88
C LYS A 7 -1.63 2.76 -6.15
N PHE A 8 -0.93 2.33 -5.10
CA PHE A 8 -0.01 1.18 -5.14
C PHE A 8 -0.52 0.07 -4.22
N GLY A 9 -0.66 -1.15 -4.76
CA GLY A 9 -1.01 -2.33 -3.96
C GLY A 9 0.20 -2.87 -3.18
N GLY A 10 -0.03 -3.77 -2.22
CA GLY A 10 1.05 -4.36 -1.41
C GLY A 10 2.12 -5.06 -2.26
N THR A 11 1.73 -5.75 -3.32
CA THR A 11 2.65 -6.39 -4.29
C THR A 11 3.54 -5.38 -5.03
N SER A 12 3.14 -4.12 -5.14
CA SER A 12 3.94 -3.05 -5.74
C SER A 12 4.97 -2.46 -4.76
N LEU A 13 4.94 -2.85 -3.49
CA LEU A 13 5.74 -2.25 -2.41
C LEU A 13 6.53 -3.29 -1.59
N ILE A 14 6.43 -4.57 -1.94
CA ILE A 14 6.91 -5.71 -1.14
C ILE A 14 8.43 -5.71 -0.88
N ASN A 15 9.21 -5.15 -1.79
CA ASN A 15 10.66 -5.07 -1.68
C ASN A 15 11.17 -3.73 -2.20
N GLU A 16 12.44 -3.44 -1.96
CA GLU A 16 13.07 -2.17 -2.31
C GLU A 16 13.00 -1.87 -3.82
N GLU A 17 13.29 -2.86 -4.66
CA GLU A 17 13.23 -2.72 -6.12
C GLU A 17 11.84 -2.27 -6.58
N ARG A 18 10.78 -2.90 -6.07
CA ARG A 18 9.41 -2.52 -6.43
C ARG A 18 9.01 -1.16 -5.86
N ARG A 19 9.49 -0.79 -4.67
CA ARG A 19 9.34 0.58 -4.15
C ARG A 19 10.02 1.61 -5.03
N ASN A 20 11.22 1.32 -5.55
CA ASN A 20 11.90 2.20 -6.50
C ASN A 20 11.11 2.38 -7.80
N HIS A 21 10.40 1.33 -8.28
CA HIS A 21 9.48 1.48 -9.41
C HIS A 21 8.26 2.38 -9.10
N ALA A 22 7.69 2.28 -7.89
CA ALA A 22 6.63 3.18 -7.48
C ALA A 22 7.12 4.64 -7.39
N ILE A 23 8.29 4.87 -6.78
CA ILE A 23 8.93 6.18 -6.67
C ILE A 23 9.12 6.82 -8.04
N LYS A 24 9.66 6.08 -9.02
CA LYS A 24 9.83 6.58 -10.40
C LYS A 24 8.51 7.10 -11.01
N LYS A 25 7.38 6.44 -10.75
CA LYS A 25 6.05 6.91 -11.22
C LYS A 25 5.62 8.19 -10.52
N VAL A 26 5.89 8.31 -9.22
CA VAL A 26 5.62 9.53 -8.44
C VAL A 26 6.49 10.69 -8.94
N GLU A 27 7.79 10.49 -9.11
CA GLU A 27 8.72 11.48 -9.65
C GLU A 27 8.30 11.95 -11.04
N ASN A 28 7.88 11.04 -11.91
CA ASN A 28 7.38 11.39 -13.23
C ASN A 28 6.13 12.27 -13.15
N ALA A 29 5.21 12.02 -12.22
CA ALA A 29 4.05 12.89 -12.03
C ALA A 29 4.47 14.30 -11.57
N ILE A 30 5.42 14.39 -10.64
CA ILE A 30 5.96 15.67 -10.16
C ILE A 30 6.63 16.43 -11.31
N LYS A 31 7.46 15.75 -12.13
CA LYS A 31 8.10 16.33 -13.32
C LYS A 31 7.11 16.86 -14.36
N ASN A 32 5.92 16.28 -14.42
CA ASN A 32 4.81 16.72 -15.29
C ASN A 32 3.96 17.84 -14.66
N ASP A 33 4.43 18.46 -13.57
CA ASP A 33 3.76 19.55 -12.86
C ASP A 33 2.36 19.13 -12.35
N LEU A 34 2.26 17.86 -11.93
CA LEU A 34 1.12 17.32 -11.19
C LEU A 34 1.44 17.32 -9.69
N LYS A 35 0.39 17.41 -8.87
CA LYS A 35 0.45 17.23 -7.41
C LYS A 35 -0.06 15.83 -7.06
N PRO A 36 0.83 14.84 -6.85
CA PRO A 36 0.39 13.49 -6.60
C PRO A 36 -0.13 13.30 -5.17
N VAL A 37 -1.28 12.63 -5.04
CA VAL A 37 -1.76 12.04 -3.78
C VAL A 37 -1.50 10.54 -3.88
N ILE A 38 -0.69 10.02 -2.96
CA ILE A 38 -0.27 8.62 -2.99
C ILE A 38 -1.10 7.81 -2.00
N VAL A 39 -1.75 6.76 -2.50
CA VAL A 39 -2.51 5.82 -1.69
C VAL A 39 -1.81 4.47 -1.73
N VAL A 40 -1.52 3.89 -0.57
CA VAL A 40 -0.84 2.60 -0.48
C VAL A 40 -1.68 1.59 0.30
N SER A 41 -1.67 0.34 -0.14
CA SER A 41 -2.16 -0.78 0.68
C SER A 41 -1.06 -1.24 1.64
N ALA A 42 -1.46 -1.94 2.71
CA ALA A 42 -0.51 -2.67 3.56
C ALA A 42 0.36 -3.63 2.72
N ILE A 43 1.58 -3.86 3.19
CA ILE A 43 2.56 -4.76 2.57
C ILE A 43 2.42 -6.19 3.11
N GLY A 44 3.11 -7.14 2.48
CA GLY A 44 3.16 -8.53 2.92
C GLY A 44 2.05 -9.41 2.34
N ARG A 45 2.20 -10.72 2.54
CA ARG A 45 1.22 -11.76 2.25
C ARG A 45 0.83 -12.47 3.55
N LYS A 46 -0.18 -13.35 3.49
CA LYS A 46 -0.60 -14.15 4.65
C LYS A 46 0.63 -14.85 5.27
N GLY A 47 0.83 -14.63 6.57
CA GLY A 47 1.99 -15.10 7.33
C GLY A 47 3.05 -14.02 7.55
N ASP A 48 3.14 -13.01 6.68
CA ASP A 48 4.08 -11.90 6.86
C ASP A 48 3.59 -10.96 7.96
N PRO A 49 4.53 -10.28 8.67
CA PRO A 49 4.20 -9.18 9.56
C PRO A 49 3.42 -8.09 8.81
N TYR A 50 2.41 -7.52 9.48
CA TYR A 50 1.59 -6.41 8.98
C TYR A 50 0.74 -6.67 7.73
N ALA A 51 0.75 -7.88 7.16
CA ALA A 51 -0.20 -8.22 6.12
C ALA A 51 -1.63 -8.18 6.68
N THR A 52 -2.55 -7.56 5.93
CA THR A 52 -3.95 -7.38 6.35
C THR A 52 -4.58 -8.70 6.78
N ASP A 53 -4.38 -9.79 6.02
CA ASP A 53 -4.89 -11.12 6.36
C ASP A 53 -4.27 -11.67 7.65
N THR A 54 -2.96 -11.45 7.87
CA THR A 54 -2.28 -11.86 9.10
C THR A 54 -2.89 -11.14 10.31
N LEU A 55 -3.10 -9.82 10.21
CA LEU A 55 -3.68 -9.02 11.29
C LEU A 55 -5.14 -9.40 11.55
N ILE A 56 -5.95 -9.60 10.52
CA ILE A 56 -7.34 -10.08 10.68
C ILE A 56 -7.37 -11.42 11.41
N ASN A 57 -6.51 -12.36 11.01
CA ASN A 57 -6.45 -13.67 11.66
C ASN A 57 -5.97 -13.58 13.12
N MET A 58 -5.01 -12.70 13.40
CA MET A 58 -4.55 -12.45 14.77
C MET A 58 -5.69 -11.94 15.64
N VAL A 59 -6.44 -10.94 15.17
CA VAL A 59 -7.58 -10.38 15.91
C VAL A 59 -8.68 -11.42 16.13
N LYS A 60 -8.99 -12.23 15.11
CA LYS A 60 -9.93 -13.36 15.24
C LYS A 60 -9.48 -14.40 16.26
N SER A 61 -8.17 -14.69 16.33
CA SER A 61 -7.62 -15.67 17.30
C SER A 61 -7.78 -15.26 18.76
N VAL A 62 -7.99 -13.96 19.04
CA VAL A 62 -8.23 -13.44 20.39
C VAL A 62 -9.72 -13.17 20.66
N GLY A 63 -10.62 -13.70 19.82
CA GLY A 63 -12.08 -13.64 20.03
C GLY A 63 -12.74 -12.35 19.56
N VAL A 64 -12.05 -11.52 18.78
CA VAL A 64 -12.61 -10.29 18.21
C VAL A 64 -12.96 -10.53 16.73
N ASP A 65 -14.20 -10.21 16.34
CA ASP A 65 -14.58 -10.19 14.93
C ASP A 65 -14.42 -8.77 14.36
N PRO A 66 -13.38 -8.50 13.55
CA PRO A 66 -13.12 -7.15 13.07
C PRO A 66 -14.13 -6.74 12.01
N ASN A 67 -14.68 -5.53 12.11
CA ASN A 67 -15.42 -4.95 11.00
C ASN A 67 -14.46 -4.71 9.82
N LEU A 68 -14.76 -5.32 8.68
CA LEU A 68 -13.97 -5.22 7.46
C LEU A 68 -14.33 -3.97 6.62
N ARG A 69 -15.39 -3.23 6.97
CA ARG A 69 -15.87 -2.03 6.27
C ARG A 69 -16.52 -0.99 7.19
#